data_AF-A0A519H0B3-F1
#
_entry.id   AF-A0A519H0B3-F1
#
_cell.length_a   1.000
_cell.length_b   1.000
_cell.length_c   1.000
_cell.angle_alpha   90.00
_cell.angle_beta   90.00
_cell.angle_gamma   90.00
#
_symmetry.space_group_name_H-M   'P 1'
#
loop_
_entity.id
_entity.type
_entity.pdbx_description
1 polymer ?
#
loop_
_entity_poly.entity_id
_entity_poly.type
_entity_poly.pdbx_seq_one_letter_code
_entity_poly.pdbx_strand_id
1 'polypeptide(L)'
;MDRLIDLLPDLWEATFETLFVVSLALIFGGVLGLLLGLALYATRPGSLFAQPAAFGILNVVVNIFRPIPFVILLAAVQPVARAIGIPGIGPEFGVFAITLASMFA
;
A
#
# COMPACT_ATOMS: atom_id res chain seq x y z
N MET A 1 -20.43 -26.76 17.82
CA MET A 1 -20.92 -25.54 17.15
C MET A 1 -21.03 -24.35 18.11
N ASP A 2 -21.00 -24.59 19.42
CA ASP A 2 -21.20 -23.57 20.46
C ASP A 2 -20.09 -22.51 20.48
N ARG A 3 -18.84 -22.93 20.23
CA ARG A 3 -17.69 -22.01 20.09
C ARG A 3 -17.83 -21.00 18.95
N LEU A 4 -18.58 -21.31 17.89
CA LEU A 4 -18.81 -20.36 16.80
C LEU A 4 -19.75 -19.25 17.23
N ILE A 5 -20.78 -19.59 18.01
CA ILE A 5 -21.76 -18.62 18.53
C ILE A 5 -21.05 -17.63 19.46
N ASP A 6 -20.10 -18.11 20.26
CA ASP A 6 -19.27 -17.27 21.12
C ASP A 6 -18.35 -16.32 20.34
N LEU A 7 -17.89 -16.72 19.14
CA LEU A 7 -16.97 -15.96 18.28
C LEU A 7 -17.68 -15.05 17.25
N LEU A 8 -19.01 -15.16 17.10
CA LEU A 8 -19.77 -14.35 16.16
C LEU A 8 -19.55 -12.83 16.34
N PRO A 9 -19.48 -12.28 17.57
CA PRO A 9 -19.19 -10.87 17.78
C PRO A 9 -17.81 -10.48 17.25
N ASP A 10 -16.78 -11.26 17.57
CA ASP A 10 -15.39 -11.02 17.16
C ASP A 10 -15.23 -11.08 15.63
N LEU A 11 -15.94 -12.01 14.97
CA LEU A 11 -15.94 -12.11 13.52
C LEU A 11 -16.54 -10.86 12.85
N TRP A 12 -17.58 -10.30 13.44
CA TRP A 12 -18.22 -9.08 12.94
C TRP A 12 -17.30 -7.87 13.09
N GLU A 13 -16.64 -7.76 14.24
CA GLU A 13 -15.62 -6.73 14.49
C GLU A 13 -14.45 -6.84 13.51
N ALA A 14 -13.88 -8.04 13.35
CA ALA A 14 -12.77 -8.28 12.41
C ALA A 14 -13.17 -8.04 10.95
N THR A 15 -14.43 -8.30 10.59
CA THR A 15 -14.95 -8.00 9.24
C THR A 15 -14.96 -6.49 9.00
N PHE A 16 -15.45 -5.70 9.97
CA PHE A 16 -15.43 -4.24 9.86
C PHE A 16 -14.01 -3.68 9.85
N GLU A 17 -13.12 -4.22 10.67
CA GLU A 17 -11.72 -3.84 10.68
C GLU A 17 -11.07 -4.08 9.30
N THR A 18 -11.32 -5.25 8.71
CA THR A 18 -10.81 -5.57 7.37
C THR A 18 -11.38 -4.64 6.31
N LEU A 19 -12.69 -4.38 6.35
CA LEU A 19 -13.34 -3.45 5.42
C LEU A 19 -12.78 -2.03 5.56
N PHE A 20 -12.53 -1.57 6.78
CA PHE A 20 -11.90 -0.28 7.05
C PHE A 20 -10.49 -0.21 6.44
N VAL A 21 -9.67 -1.24 6.71
CA VAL A 21 -8.29 -1.31 6.21
C VAL A 21 -8.25 -1.31 4.68
N VAL A 22 -9.03 -2.20 4.05
CA VAL A 22 -9.05 -2.36 2.59
C VAL A 22 -9.60 -1.12 1.91
N SER A 23 -10.67 -0.52 2.44
CA SER A 23 -11.31 0.65 1.83
C SER A 23 -10.38 1.87 1.85
N LEU A 24 -9.72 2.15 2.97
CA LEU A 24 -8.75 3.25 3.04
C LEU A 24 -7.52 2.97 2.19
N ALA A 25 -6.99 1.75 2.24
CA ALA A 25 -5.82 1.40 1.44
C ALA A 25 -6.12 1.46 -0.07
N LEU A 26 -7.33 1.07 -0.50
CA LEU A 26 -7.78 1.21 -1.88
C LEU A 26 -7.81 2.67 -2.32
N ILE A 27 -8.36 3.56 -1.49
CA ILE A 27 -8.43 4.99 -1.81
C ILE A 27 -7.04 5.59 -1.90
N PHE A 28 -6.24 5.46 -0.84
CA PHE A 28 -4.92 6.10 -0.80
C PHE A 28 -3.94 5.45 -1.77
N GLY A 29 -3.85 4.12 -1.78
CA GLY A 29 -2.97 3.37 -2.66
C GLY A 29 -3.36 3.52 -4.12
N GLY A 30 -4.66 3.48 -4.42
CA GLY A 30 -5.17 3.69 -5.77
C GLY A 30 -4.89 5.10 -6.30
N VAL A 31 -5.12 6.13 -5.48
CA VAL A 31 -4.82 7.53 -5.88
C VAL A 31 -3.32 7.74 -6.07
N LEU A 32 -2.49 7.29 -5.13
CA LEU A 32 -1.03 7.46 -5.23
C LEU A 32 -0.44 6.64 -6.39
N GLY A 33 -0.90 5.40 -6.58
CA GLY A 33 -0.50 4.54 -7.69
C GLY A 33 -0.91 5.13 -9.04
N LEU A 34 -2.11 5.70 -9.14
CA LEU A 34 -2.56 6.41 -10.34
C LEU A 34 -1.66 7.61 -10.64
N LEU A 35 -1.36 8.45 -9.64
CA LEU A 35 -0.46 9.60 -9.82
C LEU A 35 0.94 9.16 -10.26
N LEU A 36 1.47 8.11 -9.66
CA LEU A 36 2.78 7.54 -10.01
C LEU A 36 2.79 6.98 -11.44
N GLY A 37 1.74 6.24 -11.83
CA GLY A 37 1.56 5.71 -13.18
C GLY A 37 1.43 6.81 -14.22
N LEU A 38 0.67 7.87 -13.92
CA LEU A 38 0.56 9.05 -14.78
C LEU A 38 1.91 9.77 -14.93
N ALA A 39 2.67 9.93 -13.85
CA ALA A 39 3.99 10.54 -13.89
C ALA A 39 4.97 9.72 -14.74
N LEU A 40 4.98 8.39 -14.61
CA LEU A 40 5.76 7.49 -15.46
C LEU A 40 5.37 7.62 -16.93
N TYR A 41 4.08 7.65 -17.23
CA TYR A 41 3.59 7.80 -18.59
C TYR A 41 3.94 9.17 -19.20
N ALA A 42 3.74 10.25 -18.44
CA ALA A 42 3.99 11.62 -18.88
C ALA A 42 5.49 11.89 -19.14
N THR A 43 6.37 11.28 -18.34
CA THR A 43 7.84 11.48 -18.45
C THR A 43 8.53 10.55 -19.43
N ARG A 44 7.84 9.53 -19.94
CA ARG A 44 8.37 8.55 -20.90
C ARG A 44 8.86 9.24 -22.19
N PRO A 45 9.95 8.74 -22.83
CA PRO A 45 10.35 9.20 -24.16
C PRO A 45 9.18 9.11 -25.17
N GLY A 46 8.89 10.21 -25.86
CA GLY A 46 7.78 10.31 -26.82
C GLY A 46 6.43 10.74 -26.22
N SER A 47 6.38 11.09 -24.92
CA SER A 47 5.20 11.62 -24.24
C SER A 47 5.22 13.16 -24.15
N LEU A 48 4.13 13.75 -23.66
CA LEU A 48 3.92 15.20 -23.52
C LEU A 48 5.02 15.91 -22.70
N PHE A 49 5.53 15.27 -21.66
CA PHE A 49 6.54 15.82 -20.74
C PHE A 49 7.80 14.96 -20.67
N ALA A 50 8.27 14.50 -21.84
CA ALA A 50 9.40 13.59 -21.95
C ALA A 50 10.64 14.10 -21.17
N GLN A 51 11.00 13.40 -20.09
CA GLN A 51 12.15 13.71 -19.27
C GLN A 51 12.88 12.40 -18.91
N PRO A 52 13.93 12.02 -19.66
CA PRO A 52 14.60 10.73 -19.50
C PRO A 52 15.13 10.46 -18.09
N ALA A 53 15.61 11.50 -17.40
CA ALA A 53 16.10 11.39 -16.03
C ALA A 53 14.98 11.06 -15.03
N ALA A 54 13.85 11.80 -15.09
CA ALA A 54 12.71 11.56 -14.21
C ALA A 54 12.09 10.18 -14.47
N PHE A 55 11.90 9.83 -15.75
CA PHE A 55 11.43 8.50 -16.14
C PHE A 55 12.36 7.40 -15.63
N GLY A 56 13.68 7.56 -15.79
CA GLY A 56 14.67 6.60 -15.32
C GLY A 56 14.59 6.36 -13.80
N ILE A 57 14.55 7.43 -13.00
CA ILE A 57 14.45 7.33 -11.53
C ILE A 57 13.13 6.65 -11.13
N LEU A 58 11.99 7.14 -11.63
CA LEU A 58 10.68 6.56 -11.29
C LEU A 58 10.59 5.09 -11.69
N ASN A 59 11.11 4.75 -12.87
CA ASN A 59 11.12 3.39 -13.38
C ASN A 59 11.98 2.47 -12.51
N VAL A 60 13.18 2.91 -12.10
CA VAL A 60 14.03 2.13 -11.18
C VAL A 60 13.32 1.92 -9.84
N VAL A 61 12.75 2.98 -9.25
CA VAL A 61 12.02 2.89 -7.98
C VAL A 61 10.87 1.88 -8.08
N VAL A 62 9.97 2.05 -9.05
CA VAL A 62 8.81 1.15 -9.20
C VAL A 62 9.24 -0.29 -9.45
N ASN A 63 10.26 -0.52 -10.29
CA ASN A 63 10.75 -1.86 -10.59
C ASN A 63 11.48 -2.52 -9.42
N ILE A 64 11.98 -1.75 -8.44
CA ILE A 64 12.57 -2.28 -7.21
C ILE A 64 11.48 -2.71 -6.22
N PHE A 65 10.43 -1.90 -6.04
CA PHE A 65 9.38 -2.19 -5.07
C PHE A 65 8.41 -3.30 -5.52
N ARG A 66 8.03 -3.31 -6.79
CA ARG A 66 7.00 -4.22 -7.33
C ARG A 66 7.28 -5.72 -7.13
N PRO A 67 8.53 -6.22 -7.22
CA PRO A 67 8.81 -7.63 -6.98
C PRO A 67 8.91 -8.03 -5.49
N ILE A 68 8.92 -7.07 -4.56
CA ILE A 68 9.07 -7.37 -3.12
C ILE A 68 7.79 -8.06 -2.63
N PRO A 69 7.87 -9.29 -2.10
CA PRO A 69 6.72 -9.96 -1.50
C PRO A 69 6.13 -9.11 -0.36
N PHE A 70 4.81 -9.02 -0.30
CA PHE A 70 4.12 -8.16 0.68
C PHE A 70 4.56 -8.43 2.12
N VAL A 71 4.76 -9.70 2.50
CA VAL A 71 5.21 -10.09 3.85
C VAL A 71 6.59 -9.49 4.17
N ILE A 72 7.50 -9.43 3.20
CA ILE A 72 8.83 -8.84 3.36
C ILE A 72 8.71 -7.31 3.47
N LEU A 73 7.90 -6.69 2.61
CA LEU A 73 7.65 -5.26 2.64
C LEU A 73 7.07 -4.81 3.99
N LEU A 74 6.11 -5.57 4.53
CA LEU A 74 5.49 -5.30 5.83
C LEU A 74 6.52 -5.23 6.96
N ALA A 75 7.45 -6.19 7.02
CA ALA A 75 8.55 -6.16 7.98
C ALA A 75 9.50 -4.98 7.74
N ALA A 76 9.80 -4.66 6.48
CA ALA A 76 10.70 -3.57 6.11
C ALA A 76 10.16 -2.17 6.44
N VAL A 77 8.83 -1.97 6.34
CA VAL A 77 8.18 -0.66 6.57
C VAL A 77 7.75 -0.44 8.01
N GLN A 78 7.68 -1.49 8.82
CA GLN A 78 7.36 -1.40 10.25
C GLN A 78 8.20 -0.38 11.04
N PRO A 79 9.54 -0.30 10.92
CA PRO A 79 10.31 0.72 11.61
C PRO A 79 9.97 2.14 11.14
N VAL A 80 9.66 2.31 9.85
CA VAL A 80 9.24 3.60 9.28
C VAL A 80 7.89 4.03 9.86
N ALA A 81 6.92 3.11 9.92
CA ALA A 81 5.62 3.35 10.53
C ALA A 81 5.75 3.83 11.99
N ARG A 82 6.56 3.14 12.79
CA ARG A 82 6.82 3.51 14.18
C ARG A 82 7.48 4.89 14.30
N ALA A 83 8.40 5.22 13.40
CA ALA A 83 9.09 6.50 13.42
C ALA A 83 8.16 7.70 13.19
N ILE A 84 7.07 7.51 12.45
CA ILE A 84 6.05 8.55 12.20
C ILE A 84 4.85 8.49 13.15
N GLY A 85 4.93 7.67 14.21
CA GLY A 85 3.88 7.56 15.23
C GLY A 85 2.78 6.55 14.92
N ILE A 86 2.89 5.78 13.83
CA ILE A 86 1.95 4.68 13.53
C ILE A 86 2.38 3.43 14.30
N PRO A 87 1.47 2.74 15.01
CA PRO A 87 1.76 1.46 15.65
C PRO A 87 2.38 0.46 14.66
N GLY A 88 3.23 -0.45 15.15
CA GLY A 88 3.82 -1.48 14.28
C GLY A 88 2.89 -2.66 13.97
N ILE A 89 1.69 -2.68 14.54
CA ILE A 89 0.68 -3.75 14.46
C ILE A 89 -0.69 -3.08 14.57
N GLY A 90 -1.72 -3.71 14.01
CA GLY A 90 -3.12 -3.27 14.09
C GLY A 90 -3.62 -2.64 12.79
N PRO A 91 -4.87 -2.17 12.78
CA PRO A 91 -5.52 -1.71 11.55
C PRO A 91 -4.85 -0.47 10.94
N GLU A 92 -4.37 0.47 11.76
CA GLU A 92 -3.63 1.66 11.29
C GLU A 92 -2.35 1.28 10.53
N PHE A 93 -1.61 0.30 11.05
CA PHE A 93 -0.44 -0.24 10.38
C PHE A 93 -0.81 -0.98 9.09
N GLY A 94 -1.90 -1.74 9.12
CA GLY A 94 -2.45 -2.42 7.96
C GLY A 94 -2.76 -1.44 6.82
N VAL A 95 -3.46 -0.34 7.13
CA VAL A 95 -3.75 0.74 6.16
C VAL A 95 -2.45 1.27 5.58
N PHE A 96 -1.46 1.61 6.42
CA PHE A 96 -0.18 2.17 5.97
C PHE A 96 0.59 1.20 5.05
N ALA A 97 0.76 -0.05 5.47
CA ALA A 97 1.53 -1.05 4.74
C ALA A 97 0.86 -1.43 3.41
N ILE A 98 -0.46 -1.62 3.39
CA ILE A 98 -1.21 -1.97 2.17
C ILE A 98 -1.28 -0.78 1.21
N THR A 99 -1.43 0.45 1.72
CA THR A 99 -1.36 1.67 0.89
C THR A 99 -0.03 1.75 0.15
N LEU A 100 1.09 1.53 0.85
CA LEU A 100 2.41 1.56 0.21
C LEU A 100 2.57 0.43 -0.81
N ALA A 101 2.13 -0.78 -0.47
CA ALA A 101 2.23 -1.93 -1.37
C ALA A 101 1.41 -1.72 -2.66
N SER A 102 0.17 -1.29 -2.53
CA SER A 102 -0.75 -1.08 -3.65
C SER A 102 -0.37 0.08 -4.57
N MET A 103 0.37 1.08 -4.06
CA MET A 103 0.91 2.17 -4.89
C MET A 103 1.91 1.67 -5.96
N PHE A 104 2.57 0.54 -5.73
CA PHE A 104 3.58 -0.04 -6.63
C PHE A 104 3.12 -1.30 -7.37
N ALA A 105 1.86 -1.71 -7.18
CA ALA A 105 1.26 -2.88 -7.84
C ALA A 105 0.94 -2.57 -9.31
#